data_AF-A0A800F7K2-F1
#
_entry.id   AF-A0A800F7K2-F1
#
_cell.length_a   1.000
_cell.length_b   1.000
_cell.length_c   1.000
_cell.angle_alpha   90.00
_cell.angle_beta   90.00
_cell.angle_gamma   90.00
#
_symmetry.space_group_name_H-M   'P 1'
#
loop_
_entity.id
_entity.type
_entity.pdbx_description
1 polymer ?
#
loop_
_entity_poly.entity_id
_entity_poly.type
_entity_poly.pdbx_seq_one_letter_code
_entity_poly.pdbx_strand_id
1 'polypeptide(L)' 'MDLYYIAGVALGLGLVVIGAGLGIGKFAAAAAESIARQPSAAAEITGAVNLPLFLLEGVAILAEVFIFAVVLLK' A
#
# COMPACT_ATOMS: atom_id res chain seq x y z
N MET A 1 -24.22 15.18 -12.22
CA MET A 1 -22.78 15.25 -11.93
C MET A 1 -22.34 14.17 -10.93
N ASP A 2 -23.22 13.75 -10.02
CA ASP A 2 -22.91 12.85 -8.89
C ASP A 2 -22.50 11.40 -9.26
N LEU A 3 -23.14 10.76 -10.24
CA LEU A 3 -22.85 9.34 -10.55
C LEU A 3 -21.47 9.13 -11.17
N TYR A 4 -21.11 9.96 -12.16
CA TYR A 4 -19.81 9.88 -12.82
C TYR A 4 -18.67 10.24 -11.85
N TYR A 5 -18.92 11.16 -10.92
CA TYR A 5 -17.98 11.51 -9.85
C TYR A 5 -17.73 10.32 -8.92
N ILE A 6 -18.79 9.69 -8.38
CA ILE A 6 -18.68 8.51 -7.51
C ILE A 6 -18.00 7.35 -8.24
N ALA A 7 -18.34 7.12 -9.53
CA ALA A 7 -17.70 6.09 -10.33
C ALA A 7 -16.19 6.34 -10.53
N GLY A 8 -15.79 7.58 -10.80
CA GLY A 8 -14.38 7.95 -10.94
C GLY A 8 -13.60 7.74 -9.64
N VAL A 9 -14.20 8.09 -8.49
CA VAL A 9 -13.61 7.90 -7.17
C VAL A 9 -13.47 6.41 -6.81
N ALA A 10 -14.50 5.61 -7.08
CA ALA A 10 -14.46 4.17 -6.84
C ALA A 10 -13.39 3.47 -7.70
N LEU A 11 -13.23 3.89 -8.96
CA LEU A 11 -12.15 3.41 -9.83
C LEU A 11 -10.76 3.80 -9.29
N GLY A 12 -10.60 5.06 -8.87
CA GLY A 12 -9.37 5.52 -8.23
C GLY A 12 -9.01 4.70 -6.98
N LEU A 13 -9.99 4.42 -6.13
CA LEU A 13 -9.82 3.57 -4.94
C LEU A 13 -9.32 2.18 -5.29
N GLY A 14 -9.96 1.54 -6.27
CA GLY A 14 -9.56 0.21 -6.72
C GLY A 14 -8.11 0.16 -7.21
N LEU A 15 -7.68 1.17 -7.96
CA LEU A 15 -6.31 1.27 -8.46
C LEU A 15 -5.28 1.46 -7.33
N VAL A 16 -5.60 2.27 -6.32
CA VAL A 16 -4.74 2.48 -5.14
C VAL A 16 -4.56 1.16 -4.38
N VAL A 17 -5.65 0.44 -4.11
CA VAL A 17 -5.61 -0.85 -3.39
C VAL A 17 -4.78 -1.88 -4.16
N ILE A 18 -4.94 -1.96 -5.48
CA ILE A 18 -4.14 -2.85 -6.33
C ILE A 18 -2.66 -2.47 -6.27
N GLY A 19 -2.33 -1.18 -6.42
CA GLY A 19 -0.96 -0.70 -6.35
C GLY A 19 -0.28 -0.99 -5.01
N ALA A 20 -0.98 -0.72 -3.90
CA ALA A 20 -0.51 -1.00 -2.55
C ALA A 20 -0.29 -2.50 -2.33
N GLY A 21 -1.27 -3.34 -2.69
CA GLY A 21 -1.16 -4.79 -2.55
C GLY A 21 0.01 -5.39 -3.32
N LEU A 22 0.22 -4.93 -4.56
CA LEU A 22 1.36 -5.36 -5.38
C LEU A 22 2.71 -4.94 -4.79
N GLY A 23 2.83 -3.72 -4.28
CA GLY A 23 4.07 -3.23 -3.67
C GLY A 23 4.39 -3.94 -2.34
N ILE A 24 3.39 -4.08 -1.46
CA ILE A 24 3.52 -4.75 -0.16
C ILE A 24 3.89 -6.22 -0.39
N GLY A 25 3.18 -6.90 -1.29
CA GLY A 25 3.45 -8.31 -1.62
C GLY A 25 4.87 -8.52 -2.13
N LYS A 26 5.39 -7.61 -2.96
CA LYS A 26 6.78 -7.66 -3.44
C LYS A 26 7.79 -7.50 -2.31
N PHE A 27 7.61 -6.51 -1.42
CA PHE A 27 8.51 -6.32 -0.28
C PHE A 27 8.47 -7.51 0.68
N ALA A 28 7.28 -8.00 1.02
CA ALA A 28 7.11 -9.14 1.91
C ALA A 28 7.73 -10.42 1.34
N ALA A 29 7.52 -10.71 0.05
CA ALA A 29 8.12 -11.86 -0.62
C ALA A 29 9.65 -11.76 -0.67
N ALA A 30 10.20 -10.60 -1.02
CA ALA A 30 11.64 -10.37 -1.06
C ALA A 30 12.29 -10.48 0.33
N ALA A 31 11.61 -9.98 1.37
CA ALA A 31 12.04 -10.12 2.76
C ALA A 31 12.06 -11.59 3.18
N ALA A 32 10.99 -12.33 2.92
CA ALA A 32 10.88 -13.75 3.26
C ALA A 32 11.97 -14.59 2.56
N GLU A 33 12.20 -14.35 1.27
CA GLU A 33 13.26 -15.03 0.51
C GLU A 33 14.66 -14.70 1.05
N SER A 34 14.91 -13.43 1.39
CA SER A 34 16.19 -12.99 1.95
C SER A 34 16.43 -13.61 3.34
N ILE A 35 15.41 -13.67 4.19
CA ILE A 35 15.47 -14.31 5.51
C ILE A 35 15.72 -15.81 5.37
N ALA A 36 15.06 -16.47 4.41
CA ALA A 36 15.27 -17.90 4.16
C ALA A 36 16.71 -18.20 3.71
N ARG A 37 17.32 -17.32 2.90
CA ARG A 37 18.73 -17.43 2.49
C ARG A 37 19.70 -17.12 3.62
N GLN A 38 19.37 -16.18 4.49
CA GLN A 38 20.26 -15.74 5.58
C GLN A 38 19.51 -15.54 6.91
N PRO A 39 19.17 -16.65 7.61
CA PRO A 39 18.35 -16.59 8.83
C PRO A 39 18.98 -15.79 9.97
N SER A 40 20.31 -15.78 10.07
CA SER A 40 21.03 -15.01 11.10
C SER A 40 20.85 -13.49 10.96
N ALA A 41 20.53 -13.00 9.76
CA ALA A 41 20.32 -11.58 9.47
C ALA A 41 18.83 -11.18 9.49
N ALA A 42 17.93 -12.02 10.03
CA ALA A 42 16.49 -11.79 9.93
C ALA A 42 16.02 -10.44 10.51
N ALA A 43 16.60 -10.02 11.63
CA ALA A 43 16.28 -8.74 12.26
C ALA A 43 16.73 -7.55 11.39
N GLU A 44 17.89 -7.64 10.76
CA GLU A 44 18.45 -6.59 9.90
C GLU A 44 17.63 -6.46 8.60
N ILE A 45 17.27 -7.59 8.00
CA ILE A 45 16.42 -7.63 6.80
C ILE A 45 15.05 -7.02 7.13
N THR A 46 14.43 -7.43 8.24
CA THR A 46 13.14 -6.89 8.69
C THR A 46 13.22 -5.39 8.91
N GLY A 47 14.27 -4.91 9.59
CA GLY A 47 14.50 -3.47 9.79
C GLY A 47 14.64 -2.70 8.48
N ALA A 48 15.35 -3.27 7.50
CA ALA A 48 15.55 -2.64 6.18
C ALA A 48 14.26 -2.54 5.36
N VAL A 49 13.34 -3.50 5.48
CA VAL A 49 12.07 -3.50 4.71
C VAL A 49 10.94 -2.73 5.40
N ASN A 50 10.99 -2.54 6.71
CA ASN A 50 9.91 -1.88 7.47
C ASN A 50 9.68 -0.42 7.04
N LEU A 51 10.73 0.37 6.84
CA LEU A 51 10.57 1.77 6.42
C LEU A 51 9.93 1.87 5.02
N PRO A 52 10.41 1.16 3.98
CA PRO A 52 9.73 1.11 2.68
C PRO A 52 8.27 0.64 2.76
N LEU A 53 7.98 -0.41 3.53
CA LEU A 53 6.61 -0.92 3.75
C LEU A 53 5.71 0.15 4.40
N PHE A 54 6.20 0.81 5.45
CA PHE A 54 5.48 1.87 6.14
C PHE A 54 5.19 3.06 5.22
N LEU A 55 6.16 3.47 4.40
CA LEU A 55 5.96 4.56 3.44
C LEU A 55 4.92 4.19 2.36
N LEU A 56 4.96 2.95 1.86
CA LEU A 56 3.97 2.46 0.90
C LEU A 56 2.56 2.38 1.50
N GLU A 57 2.45 1.87 2.71
CA GLU A 57 1.19 1.81 3.46
C GLU A 57 0.66 3.23 3.74
N GLY A 58 1.54 4.16 4.10
CA GLY A 58 1.19 5.57 4.30
C GLY A 58 0.60 6.22 3.05
N VAL A 59 1.14 5.94 1.86
CA VAL A 59 0.57 6.43 0.58
C VAL A 59 -0.84 5.85 0.36
N ALA A 60 -1.04 4.56 0.65
CA ALA A 60 -2.34 3.91 0.52
C ALA A 60 -3.39 4.52 1.47
N ILE A 61 -3.02 4.72 2.74
CA ILE A 61 -3.88 5.34 3.75
C ILE A 61 -4.23 6.78 3.36
N LEU A 62 -3.27 7.59 2.92
CA LEU A 62 -3.53 8.97 2.50
C LEU A 62 -4.51 9.00 1.32
N ALA A 63 -4.33 8.13 0.33
CA ALA A 63 -5.24 8.04 -0.80
C ALA A 63 -6.67 7.64 -0.36
N GLU A 64 -6.80 6.70 0.57
CA GLU A 64 -8.10 6.33 1.15
C GLU A 64 -8.76 7.50 1.89
N VAL A 65 -8.00 8.25 2.69
CA VAL A 65 -8.49 9.45 3.39
C VAL A 65 -9.00 10.51 2.41
N PHE A 66 -8.25 10.81 1.35
CA PHE A 66 -8.67 11.78 0.34
C PHE A 66 -9.92 11.32 -0.40
N ILE A 67 -10.03 10.03 -0.71
CA ILE A 67 -11.20 9.43 -1.34
C ILE A 67 -12.44 9.55 -0.42
N PHE A 68 -12.30 9.22 0.86
CA PHE A 68 -13.38 9.40 1.84
C PHE A 68 -13.80 10.87 1.97
N ALA A 69 -12.84 11.79 2.05
CA ALA A 69 -13.13 13.22 2.10
C ALA A 69 -13.91 13.68 0.87
N VAL A 70 -13.49 13.26 -0.32
CA VAL A 70 -14.17 13.54 -1.59
C VAL A 70 -15.60 12.99 -1.63
N VAL A 71 -15.84 11.77 -1.11
CA VAL A 71 -17.18 11.16 -1.09
C VAL A 71 -18.10 11.85 -0.07
N LEU A 72 -17.59 12.17 1.11
CA LEU A 72 -18.39 12.69 2.23
C LEU A 72 -18.65 14.19 2.14
N LEU A 73 -17.70 14.96 1.60
CA LEU A 73 -17.78 16.43 1.58
C LEU A 73 -18.47 17.00 0.34
N LYS A 74 -18.82 16.16 -0.65
CA LYS A 74 -19.47 16.50 -1.93
C LYS A 74 -19.06 17.85 -2.54
#